data_AF-A0AAF0DZS9-F1
#
_entry.id   AF-A0AAF0DZS9-F1
#
_cell.length_a   1.000
_cell.length_b   1.000
_cell.length_c   1.000
_cell.angle_alpha   90.00
_cell.angle_beta   90.00
_cell.angle_gamma   90.00
#
_symmetry.space_group_name_H-M   'P 1'
#
loop_
_entity.id
_entity.type
_entity.pdbx_description
1 polymer ?
#
loop_
_entity_poly.entity_id
_entity_poly.type
_entity_poly.pdbx_seq_one_letter_code
_entity_poly.pdbx_strand_id
1 'polypeptide(L)'
;MYAPLRAPPTPERPVHVVLACTGSVASVKVALIAQELLKYRHVQLHIVATRDALHFVDRDAIYALGGTDYSVHDLAALNKAAERAAQGEDIALPPSPRVRLWTDDEEWGAWRTLGDPVLHIELRRWADIVLVAPCSANTLAKLANGLCDNVVTSFLRALSPDTPTWLFPAMNTLMYLHPLTEKHLAVVRNELGYEVYGPIEKRLACGDLGIGAMLEWTSIVARLVEQYQLQS
;
A
#
# COMPACT_ATOMS: atom_id res chain seq x y z
N MET A 1 12.11 -13.88 -6.46
CA MET A 1 10.62 -13.75 -6.41
C MET A 1 10.06 -14.76 -5.40
N TYR A 2 8.97 -14.42 -4.71
CA TYR A 2 8.29 -15.37 -3.81
C TYR A 2 7.60 -16.49 -4.59
N ALA A 3 7.35 -17.62 -3.92
CA ALA A 3 6.49 -18.66 -4.47
C ALA A 3 5.11 -18.10 -4.85
N PRO A 4 4.42 -18.65 -5.86
CA PRO A 4 3.07 -18.21 -6.22
C PRO A 4 2.12 -18.22 -5.02
N LEU A 5 1.40 -17.12 -4.82
CA LEU A 5 0.40 -17.00 -3.78
C LEU A 5 -0.81 -17.90 -4.11
N ARG A 6 -1.40 -18.52 -3.09
CA ARG A 6 -2.66 -19.28 -3.17
C ARG A 6 -3.75 -18.53 -2.41
N ALA A 7 -5.01 -18.76 -2.80
CA ALA A 7 -6.18 -18.36 -2.04
C ALA A 7 -6.85 -19.65 -1.51
N PRO A 8 -6.91 -19.87 -0.18
CA PRO A 8 -6.40 -19.00 0.90
C PRO A 8 -4.86 -19.03 1.07
N PRO A 9 -4.24 -17.98 1.64
CA PRO A 9 -2.83 -17.96 2.02
C PRO A 9 -2.50 -18.97 3.12
N THR A 10 -1.24 -19.41 3.20
CA THR A 10 -0.76 -20.40 4.19
C THR A 10 0.26 -19.79 5.17
N PRO A 11 0.61 -20.45 6.28
CA PRO A 11 1.67 -19.97 7.17
C PRO A 11 3.02 -19.75 6.46
N GLU A 12 3.37 -20.63 5.53
CA GLU A 12 4.63 -20.61 4.77
C GLU A 12 4.58 -19.60 3.62
N ARG A 13 3.37 -19.23 3.18
CA ARG A 13 3.14 -18.25 2.13
C ARG A 13 1.96 -17.33 2.49
N PRO A 14 2.18 -16.39 3.42
CA PRO A 14 1.17 -15.37 3.72
C PRO A 14 0.98 -14.45 2.52
N VAL A 15 -0.15 -13.74 2.48
CA VAL A 15 -0.34 -12.62 1.54
C VAL A 15 0.43 -11.42 2.03
N HIS A 16 1.18 -10.81 1.11
CA HIS A 16 1.97 -9.61 1.34
C HIS A 16 1.25 -8.38 0.79
N VAL A 17 0.65 -7.60 1.68
CA VAL A 17 -0.15 -6.43 1.34
C VAL A 17 0.68 -5.17 1.53
N VAL A 18 0.82 -4.35 0.49
CA VAL A 18 1.35 -2.99 0.65
C VAL A 18 0.20 -1.98 0.67
N LEU A 19 -0.02 -1.32 1.79
CA LEU A 19 -0.98 -0.23 1.96
C LEU A 19 -0.26 1.11 1.81
N ALA A 20 -0.30 1.69 0.61
CA ALA A 20 0.16 3.04 0.37
C ALA A 20 -0.91 4.07 0.81
N CYS A 21 -0.52 5.05 1.63
CA CYS A 21 -1.40 6.12 2.07
C CYS A 21 -0.84 7.50 1.69
N THR A 22 -1.73 8.40 1.28
CA THR A 22 -1.35 9.68 0.66
C THR A 22 -2.05 10.87 1.34
N GLY A 23 -1.71 12.10 0.95
CA GLY A 23 -2.21 13.35 1.54
C GLY A 23 -3.71 13.59 1.35
N SER A 24 -4.55 12.93 2.14
CA SER A 24 -5.99 13.12 2.24
C SER A 24 -6.44 12.89 3.67
N VAL A 25 -7.49 13.61 4.12
CA VAL A 25 -8.06 13.46 5.47
C VAL A 25 -8.51 12.02 5.74
N ALA A 26 -8.86 11.26 4.70
CA ALA A 26 -9.20 9.85 4.82
C ALA A 26 -8.06 8.97 5.38
N SER A 27 -6.82 9.46 5.39
CA SER A 27 -5.67 8.76 5.97
C SER A 27 -5.80 8.52 7.49
N VAL A 28 -6.71 9.22 8.19
CA VAL A 28 -7.10 8.89 9.58
C VAL A 28 -7.64 7.46 9.73
N LYS A 29 -8.06 6.81 8.63
CA LYS A 29 -8.61 5.45 8.62
C LYS A 29 -7.55 4.36 8.37
N VAL A 30 -6.31 4.72 8.07
CA VAL A 30 -5.23 3.75 7.74
C VAL A 30 -4.97 2.80 8.90
N ALA A 31 -4.92 3.31 10.14
CA ALA A 31 -4.75 2.47 11.32
C ALA A 31 -5.91 1.46 11.50
N LEU A 32 -7.15 1.85 11.16
CA LEU A 32 -8.31 0.94 11.24
C LEU A 32 -8.23 -0.18 10.20
N ILE A 33 -7.83 0.15 8.96
CA ILE A 33 -7.60 -0.85 7.90
C ILE A 33 -6.52 -1.84 8.37
N ALA A 34 -5.41 -1.33 8.90
CA ALA A 34 -4.31 -2.15 9.39
C ALA A 34 -4.76 -3.06 10.54
N GLN A 35 -5.43 -2.52 11.55
CA GLN A 35 -5.94 -3.29 12.70
C GLN A 35 -6.87 -4.43 12.26
N GLU A 36 -7.77 -4.15 11.32
CA GLU A 36 -8.73 -5.15 10.84
C GLU A 36 -8.05 -6.25 10.01
N LEU A 37 -7.17 -5.87 9.08
CA LEU A 37 -6.41 -6.84 8.27
C LEU A 37 -5.57 -7.78 9.14
N LEU A 38 -5.01 -7.27 10.23
CA LEU A 38 -4.19 -8.06 11.15
C LEU A 38 -5.00 -9.06 11.99
N LYS A 39 -6.34 -9.00 11.99
CA LYS A 39 -7.18 -10.05 12.60
C LYS A 39 -7.20 -11.33 11.78
N TYR A 40 -6.93 -11.23 10.48
CA TYR A 40 -6.87 -12.39 9.60
C TYR A 40 -5.49 -13.06 9.67
N ARG A 41 -5.50 -14.39 9.65
CA ARG A 41 -4.29 -15.21 9.60
C ARG A 41 -3.59 -15.03 8.27
N HIS A 42 -2.27 -15.20 8.31
CA HIS A 42 -1.44 -15.24 7.10
C HIS A 42 -1.53 -13.95 6.25
N VAL A 43 -1.79 -12.81 6.91
CA VAL A 43 -1.65 -11.47 6.34
C VAL A 43 -0.41 -10.82 6.96
N GLN A 44 0.48 -10.33 6.09
CA GLN A 44 1.54 -9.40 6.44
C GLN A 44 1.30 -8.07 5.71
N LEU A 45 1.64 -6.97 6.38
CA LEU A 45 1.29 -5.63 5.93
C LEU A 45 2.52 -4.71 5.96
N HIS A 46 2.84 -4.07 4.84
CA HIS A 46 3.70 -2.90 4.84
C HIS A 46 2.87 -1.67 4.52
N ILE A 47 2.92 -0.66 5.38
CA ILE A 47 2.27 0.63 5.15
C ILE A 47 3.34 1.58 4.62
N VAL A 48 3.04 2.31 3.56
CA VAL A 48 3.98 3.28 2.97
C VAL A 48 3.28 4.62 2.88
N ALA A 49 3.83 5.65 3.53
CA ALA A 49 3.17 6.94 3.67
C ALA A 49 3.96 8.03 2.96
N THR A 50 3.27 8.83 2.14
CA THR A 50 3.82 10.13 1.70
C THR A 50 3.95 11.06 2.91
N ARG A 51 4.89 12.02 2.87
CA ARG A 51 5.00 13.09 3.87
C ARG A 51 3.64 13.74 4.22
N ASP A 52 2.82 14.06 3.22
CA ASP A 52 1.52 14.73 3.43
C ASP A 52 0.49 13.84 4.15
N ALA A 53 0.60 12.51 4.03
CA ALA A 53 -0.28 11.57 4.74
C ALA A 53 -0.02 11.60 6.26
N LEU A 54 1.22 11.84 6.67
CA LEU A 54 1.65 11.83 8.07
C LEU A 54 1.01 12.94 8.91
N HIS A 55 0.37 13.94 8.27
CA HIS A 55 -0.48 14.92 8.97
C HIS A 55 -1.77 14.32 9.54
N PHE A 56 -2.22 13.18 9.00
CA PHE A 56 -3.51 12.57 9.33
C PHE A 56 -3.39 11.16 9.90
N VAL A 57 -2.34 10.42 9.52
CA VAL A 57 -2.10 9.06 9.99
C VAL A 57 -1.76 9.08 11.48
N ASP A 58 -2.48 8.27 12.25
CA ASP A 58 -2.11 7.95 13.64
C ASP A 58 -0.93 6.98 13.64
N ARG A 59 0.28 7.53 13.71
CA ARG A 59 1.53 6.76 13.68
C ARG A 59 1.69 5.90 14.94
N ASP A 60 1.30 6.42 16.09
CA ASP A 60 1.44 5.72 17.37
C ASP A 60 0.55 4.47 17.39
N ALA A 61 -0.67 4.58 16.86
CA ALA A 61 -1.55 3.42 16.69
C ALA A 61 -0.96 2.36 15.76
N ILE A 62 -0.20 2.74 14.72
CA ILE A 62 0.46 1.78 13.82
C ILE A 62 1.69 1.17 14.50
N TYR A 63 2.52 1.97 15.16
CA TYR A 63 3.69 1.48 15.88
C TYR A 63 3.33 0.54 17.02
N ALA A 64 2.18 0.75 17.69
CA ALA A 64 1.67 -0.17 18.69
C ALA A 64 1.33 -1.57 18.13
N LEU A 65 1.11 -1.72 16.82
CA LEU A 65 0.76 -2.99 16.19
C LEU A 65 1.96 -3.83 15.76
N GLY A 66 3.10 -3.20 15.43
CA GLY A 66 4.24 -3.90 14.82
C GLY A 66 5.62 -3.37 15.18
N GLY A 67 5.69 -2.32 16.00
CA GLY A 67 6.94 -1.66 16.38
C GLY A 67 7.60 -0.89 15.24
N THR A 68 8.85 -0.50 15.49
CA THR A 68 9.70 0.24 14.55
C THR A 68 11.01 -0.50 14.23
N ASP A 69 11.31 -1.58 14.96
CA ASP A 69 12.56 -2.33 14.87
C ASP A 69 12.53 -3.32 13.69
N TYR A 70 12.55 -2.76 12.48
CA TYR A 70 12.68 -3.48 11.21
C TYR A 70 13.17 -2.53 10.12
N SER A 71 14.35 -2.81 9.58
CA SER A 71 15.07 -1.95 8.64
C SER A 71 14.90 -2.40 7.18
N VAL A 72 15.32 -1.54 6.25
CA VAL A 72 15.36 -1.88 4.82
C VAL A 72 16.33 -3.05 4.54
N HIS A 73 17.40 -3.18 5.34
CA HIS A 73 18.31 -4.32 5.25
C HIS A 73 17.65 -5.63 5.67
N ASP A 74 16.78 -5.60 6.68
CA ASP A 74 16.04 -6.78 7.12
C ASP A 74 15.04 -7.23 6.05
N LEU A 75 14.33 -6.28 5.41
CA LEU A 75 13.45 -6.56 4.28
C LEU A 75 14.21 -7.15 3.09
N ALA A 76 15.38 -6.60 2.77
CA ALA A 76 16.23 -7.11 1.70
C ALA A 76 16.75 -8.53 2.00
N ALA A 77 17.14 -8.80 3.26
CA ALA A 77 17.56 -10.12 3.69
C ALA A 77 16.41 -11.14 3.60
N LEU A 78 15.19 -10.75 3.98
CA LEU A 78 13.99 -11.56 3.84
C LEU A 78 13.71 -11.88 2.36
N ASN A 79 13.69 -10.88 1.48
CA ASN A 79 13.46 -11.06 0.05
C ASN A 79 14.48 -12.01 -0.57
N LYS A 80 15.77 -11.85 -0.22
CA LYS A 80 16.84 -12.72 -0.71
C LYS A 80 16.70 -14.16 -0.21
N ALA A 81 16.34 -14.35 1.06
CA ALA A 81 16.10 -15.69 1.62
C ALA A 81 14.90 -16.37 0.93
N ALA A 82 13.80 -15.63 0.72
CA ALA A 82 12.62 -16.14 0.05
C ALA A 82 12.87 -16.53 -1.41
N GLU A 83 13.69 -15.77 -2.13
CA GLU A 83 14.08 -16.12 -3.50
C GLU A 83 14.89 -17.42 -3.56
N ARG A 84 15.84 -17.61 -2.64
CA ARG A 84 16.63 -18.85 -2.54
C ARG A 84 15.77 -20.05 -2.14
N ALA A 85 14.85 -19.86 -1.20
CA ALA A 85 13.88 -20.88 -0.82
C ALA A 85 12.97 -21.28 -2.00
N ALA A 86 12.52 -20.31 -2.81
CA ALA A 86 11.75 -20.59 -4.03
C ALA A 86 12.55 -21.36 -5.10
N GLN A 87 13.89 -21.33 -5.04
CA GLN A 87 14.80 -22.12 -5.88
C GLN A 87 15.10 -23.52 -5.31
N GLY A 88 14.49 -23.90 -4.18
CA GLY A 88 14.62 -25.20 -3.55
C GLY A 88 15.73 -25.30 -2.50
N GLU A 89 16.34 -24.18 -2.10
CA GLU A 89 17.28 -24.18 -0.97
C GLU A 89 16.53 -24.31 0.37
N ASP A 90 17.00 -25.20 1.24
CA ASP A 90 16.48 -25.36 2.61
C ASP A 90 17.01 -24.23 3.50
N ILE A 91 16.32 -23.09 3.50
CA ILE A 91 16.67 -21.88 4.24
C ILE A 91 15.46 -21.38 5.03
N ALA A 92 15.66 -21.19 6.33
CA ALA A 92 14.69 -20.52 7.17
C ALA A 92 14.59 -19.03 6.80
N LEU A 93 13.36 -18.52 6.69
CA LEU A 93 13.13 -17.10 6.45
C LEU A 93 13.45 -16.29 7.72
N PRO A 94 14.14 -15.14 7.58
CA PRO A 94 14.30 -14.19 8.68
C PRO A 94 12.96 -13.75 9.26
N PRO A 95 12.89 -13.41 10.56
CA PRO A 95 11.68 -12.88 11.16
C PRO A 95 11.29 -11.54 10.52
N SER A 96 9.98 -11.29 10.43
CA SER A 96 9.41 -10.03 9.93
C SER A 96 8.24 -9.63 10.81
N PRO A 97 8.06 -8.33 11.12
CA PRO A 97 6.87 -7.86 11.81
C PRO A 97 5.64 -8.11 10.93
N ARG A 98 4.48 -8.28 11.56
CA ARG A 98 3.21 -8.38 10.83
C ARG A 98 2.79 -7.07 10.18
N VAL A 99 3.25 -5.94 10.74
CA VAL A 99 3.05 -4.61 10.17
C VAL A 99 4.28 -3.72 10.35
N ARG A 100 4.63 -2.95 9.32
CA ARG A 100 5.66 -1.89 9.40
C ARG A 100 5.29 -0.70 8.54
N LEU A 101 5.38 0.50 9.12
CA LEU A 101 5.20 1.79 8.42
C LEU A 101 6.53 2.25 7.81
N TRP A 102 6.51 2.72 6.57
CA TRP A 102 7.67 3.26 5.86
C TRP A 102 7.39 4.67 5.37
N THR A 103 8.42 5.51 5.38
CA THR A 103 8.38 6.88 4.89
C THR A 103 9.59 7.17 3.98
N ASP A 104 9.65 8.38 3.43
CA ASP A 104 10.81 8.85 2.66
C ASP A 104 12.11 8.81 3.49
N ASP A 105 12.02 9.01 4.81
CA ASP A 105 13.20 9.02 5.69
C ASP A 105 13.87 7.65 5.76
N GLU A 106 13.11 6.55 5.76
CA GLU A 106 13.67 5.20 5.74
C GLU A 106 14.32 4.84 4.39
N GLU A 107 13.80 5.38 3.28
CA GLU A 107 14.39 5.17 1.96
C GLU A 107 15.81 5.74 1.89
N TRP A 108 15.97 7.00 2.30
CA TRP A 108 17.26 7.69 2.24
C TRP A 108 18.16 7.38 3.44
N GLY A 109 17.60 6.93 4.56
CA GLY A 109 18.38 6.51 5.73
C GLY A 109 19.12 5.19 5.54
N ALA A 110 18.59 4.30 4.69
CA ALA A 110 19.16 2.99 4.41
C ALA A 110 20.26 3.00 3.34
N TRP A 111 20.15 3.87 2.33
CA TRP A 111 21.12 3.91 1.24
C TRP A 111 22.29 4.85 1.56
N ARG A 112 23.51 4.32 1.62
CA ARG A 112 24.73 5.13 1.86
C ARG A 112 25.77 4.96 0.76
N THR A 113 25.84 3.76 0.20
CA THR A 113 26.84 3.37 -0.79
C THR A 113 26.23 2.47 -1.87
N LEU A 114 26.92 2.38 -3.01
CA LEU A 114 26.52 1.48 -4.08
C LEU A 114 26.51 0.02 -3.58
N GLY A 115 25.37 -0.65 -3.70
CA GLY A 115 25.15 -2.01 -3.22
C GLY A 115 24.22 -2.10 -2.02
N ASP A 116 23.93 -0.99 -1.34
CA ASP A 116 22.92 -0.94 -0.30
C ASP A 116 21.51 -1.17 -0.89
N PRO A 117 20.60 -1.82 -0.14
CA PRO A 117 19.25 -2.07 -0.59
C PRO A 117 18.47 -0.75 -0.74
N VAL A 118 17.56 -0.73 -1.70
CA VAL A 118 16.71 0.44 -2.00
C VAL A 118 15.28 0.09 -1.62
N LEU A 119 14.70 0.85 -0.68
CA LEU A 119 13.42 0.50 -0.06
C LEU A 119 12.29 0.27 -1.07
N HIS A 120 12.08 1.19 -2.01
CA HIS A 120 11.02 1.03 -3.01
C HIS A 120 11.21 -0.21 -3.92
N ILE A 121 12.47 -0.63 -4.12
CA ILE A 121 12.79 -1.86 -4.87
C ILE A 121 12.51 -3.10 -4.03
N GLU A 122 12.80 -3.07 -2.74
CA GLU A 122 12.49 -4.20 -1.85
C GLU A 122 10.98 -4.37 -1.62
N LEU A 123 10.24 -3.26 -1.54
CA LEU A 123 8.77 -3.30 -1.45
C LEU A 123 8.14 -3.92 -2.71
N ARG A 124 8.59 -3.58 -3.93
CA ARG A 124 8.04 -4.21 -5.17
C ARG A 124 8.36 -5.69 -5.28
N ARG A 125 9.45 -6.16 -4.69
CA ARG A 125 9.81 -7.59 -4.68
C ARG A 125 8.94 -8.38 -3.70
N TRP A 126 8.47 -7.70 -2.65
CA TRP A 126 7.72 -8.28 -1.55
C TRP A 126 6.20 -8.31 -1.81
N ALA A 127 5.65 -7.28 -2.44
CA ALA A 127 4.21 -7.08 -2.58
C ALA A 127 3.51 -8.12 -3.49
N ASP A 128 2.46 -8.75 -2.96
CA ASP A 128 1.49 -9.52 -3.75
C ASP A 128 0.34 -8.67 -4.25
N ILE A 129 -0.01 -7.63 -3.49
CA ILE A 129 -1.06 -6.67 -3.82
C ILE A 129 -0.75 -5.31 -3.21
N VAL A 130 -1.12 -4.26 -3.93
CA VAL A 130 -0.98 -2.87 -3.50
C VAL A 130 -2.34 -2.21 -3.36
N LEU A 131 -2.56 -1.56 -2.21
CA LEU A 131 -3.72 -0.75 -1.92
C LEU A 131 -3.27 0.71 -1.76
N VAL A 132 -3.72 1.62 -2.63
CA VAL A 132 -3.50 3.06 -2.48
C VAL A 132 -4.75 3.67 -1.83
N ALA A 133 -4.79 3.64 -0.50
CA ALA A 133 -5.95 4.00 0.32
C ALA A 133 -5.56 4.92 1.50
N PRO A 134 -5.86 6.22 1.43
CA PRO A 134 -6.46 6.93 0.30
C PRO A 134 -5.47 7.25 -0.84
N CYS A 135 -6.01 7.43 -2.04
CA CYS A 135 -5.34 8.08 -3.17
C CYS A 135 -5.79 9.55 -3.28
N SER A 136 -4.91 10.48 -2.94
CA SER A 136 -5.11 11.92 -3.09
C SER A 136 -5.10 12.33 -4.56
N ALA A 137 -5.70 13.47 -4.90
CA ALA A 137 -5.65 14.02 -6.25
C ALA A 137 -4.21 14.27 -6.73
N ASN A 138 -3.32 14.69 -5.81
CA ASN A 138 -1.91 14.95 -6.12
C ASN A 138 -1.18 13.65 -6.49
N THR A 139 -1.28 12.61 -5.68
CA THR A 139 -0.68 11.31 -6.01
C THR A 139 -1.30 10.72 -7.28
N LEU A 140 -2.62 10.82 -7.46
CA LEU A 140 -3.28 10.40 -8.70
C LEU A 140 -2.68 11.11 -9.94
N ALA A 141 -2.49 12.43 -9.86
CA ALA A 141 -1.84 13.19 -10.92
C ALA A 141 -0.39 12.76 -11.16
N LYS A 142 0.39 12.53 -10.09
CA LYS A 142 1.77 12.03 -10.20
C LYS A 142 1.84 10.68 -10.91
N LEU A 143 0.96 9.74 -10.54
CA LEU A 143 0.88 8.43 -11.17
C LEU A 143 0.52 8.54 -12.65
N ALA A 144 -0.51 9.31 -12.98
CA ALA A 144 -0.94 9.51 -14.36
C ALA A 144 0.13 10.19 -15.24
N ASN A 145 1.04 10.96 -14.66
CA ASN A 145 2.11 11.64 -15.39
C ASN A 145 3.49 10.97 -15.21
N GLY A 146 3.57 9.83 -14.53
CA GLY A 146 4.80 9.06 -14.34
C GLY A 146 5.84 9.70 -13.42
N LEU A 147 5.43 10.61 -12.53
CA LEU A 147 6.31 11.21 -11.52
C LEU A 147 6.60 10.22 -10.38
N CYS A 148 7.85 10.18 -9.92
CA CYS A 148 8.34 9.30 -8.86
C CYS A 148 9.32 10.03 -7.93
N ASP A 149 8.78 10.93 -7.10
CA ASP A 149 9.55 11.89 -6.29
C ASP A 149 9.48 11.64 -4.77
N ASN A 150 8.90 10.50 -4.37
CA ASN A 150 8.79 10.02 -3.00
C ASN A 150 8.67 8.50 -3.01
N VAL A 151 8.86 7.85 -1.86
CA VAL A 151 8.88 6.38 -1.72
C VAL A 151 7.62 5.72 -2.28
N VAL A 152 6.43 6.31 -2.10
CA VAL A 152 5.16 5.76 -2.61
C VAL A 152 5.14 5.75 -4.14
N THR A 153 5.47 6.89 -4.75
CA THR A 153 5.43 7.03 -6.22
C THR A 153 6.58 6.30 -6.92
N SER A 154 7.78 6.26 -6.32
CA SER A 154 8.91 5.45 -6.79
C SER A 154 8.61 3.96 -6.72
N PHE A 155 7.99 3.50 -5.64
CA PHE A 155 7.53 2.12 -5.48
C PHE A 155 6.52 1.73 -6.58
N LEU A 156 5.47 2.53 -6.76
CA LEU A 156 4.44 2.26 -7.77
C LEU A 156 5.01 2.33 -9.20
N ARG A 157 5.95 3.25 -9.47
CA ARG A 157 6.60 3.36 -10.79
C ARG A 157 7.47 2.15 -11.14
N ALA A 158 8.04 1.49 -10.13
CA ALA A 158 8.90 0.32 -10.27
C ALA A 158 8.15 -1.02 -10.18
N LEU A 159 6.86 -1.00 -9.82
CA LEU A 159 6.04 -2.19 -9.60
C LEU A 159 5.86 -3.00 -10.89
N SER A 160 5.75 -4.33 -10.75
CA SER A 160 5.40 -5.18 -11.90
C SER A 160 3.97 -4.88 -12.36
N PRO A 161 3.70 -4.83 -13.69
CA PRO A 161 2.33 -4.76 -14.21
C PRO A 161 1.43 -5.92 -13.74
N ASP A 162 2.04 -7.06 -13.39
CA ASP A 162 1.31 -8.25 -12.93
C ASP A 162 0.87 -8.18 -11.46
N THR A 163 1.37 -7.20 -10.68
CA THR A 163 0.99 -7.04 -9.27
C THR A 163 -0.33 -6.27 -9.19
N PRO A 164 -1.44 -6.87 -8.73
CA PRO A 164 -2.71 -6.19 -8.59
C PRO A 164 -2.59 -4.91 -7.76
N THR A 165 -3.13 -3.81 -8.29
CA THR A 165 -3.03 -2.50 -7.66
C THR A 165 -4.41 -1.83 -7.63
N TRP A 166 -4.88 -1.54 -6.42
CA TRP A 166 -6.19 -0.95 -6.16
C TRP A 166 -6.04 0.48 -5.68
N LEU A 167 -6.70 1.43 -6.34
CA LEU A 167 -6.74 2.84 -5.97
C LEU A 167 -8.08 3.19 -5.35
N PHE A 168 -8.05 3.91 -4.23
CA PHE A 168 -9.23 4.41 -3.54
C PHE A 168 -9.18 5.94 -3.48
N PRO A 169 -9.66 6.65 -4.52
CA PRO A 169 -9.61 8.10 -4.57
C PRO A 169 -10.35 8.72 -3.39
N ALA A 170 -9.73 9.73 -2.76
CA ALA A 170 -10.33 10.44 -1.64
C ALA A 170 -9.92 11.92 -1.66
N MET A 171 -10.84 12.79 -2.03
CA MET A 171 -10.61 14.22 -2.21
C MET A 171 -11.90 15.01 -2.06
N ASN A 172 -11.81 16.33 -1.90
CA ASN A 172 -12.99 17.19 -1.89
C ASN A 172 -13.78 17.05 -3.21
N THR A 173 -15.10 17.24 -3.15
CA THR A 173 -16.00 17.14 -4.31
C THR A 173 -15.56 17.98 -5.51
N LEU A 174 -15.14 19.23 -5.30
CA LEU A 174 -14.69 20.09 -6.40
C LEU A 174 -13.37 19.60 -7.02
N MET A 175 -12.49 18.97 -6.23
CA MET A 175 -11.30 18.32 -6.76
C MET A 175 -11.68 17.09 -7.58
N TYR A 176 -12.66 16.30 -7.12
CA TYR A 176 -13.10 15.12 -7.86
C TYR A 176 -13.77 15.48 -9.18
N LEU A 177 -14.64 16.51 -9.18
CA LEU A 177 -15.30 17.03 -10.38
C LEU A 177 -14.36 17.81 -11.31
N HIS A 178 -13.12 18.06 -10.90
CA HIS A 178 -12.14 18.75 -11.74
C HIS A 178 -11.84 17.91 -13.01
N PRO A 179 -11.82 18.50 -14.22
CA PRO A 179 -11.64 17.74 -15.46
C PRO A 179 -10.35 16.91 -15.53
N LEU A 180 -9.30 17.34 -14.82
CA LEU A 180 -8.05 16.57 -14.75
C LEU A 180 -8.20 15.28 -13.95
N THR A 181 -9.11 15.21 -12.99
CA THR A 181 -9.32 13.99 -12.20
C THR A 181 -9.79 12.86 -13.11
N GLU A 182 -10.78 13.09 -13.96
CA GLU A 182 -11.24 12.06 -14.91
C GLU A 182 -10.15 11.67 -15.90
N LYS A 183 -9.37 12.64 -16.40
CA LYS A 183 -8.22 12.34 -17.27
C LYS A 183 -7.19 11.45 -16.58
N HIS A 184 -6.82 11.76 -15.34
CA HIS A 184 -5.86 10.95 -14.58
C HIS A 184 -6.42 9.58 -14.23
N LEU A 185 -7.71 9.48 -13.89
CA LEU A 185 -8.40 8.21 -13.65
C LEU A 185 -8.39 7.33 -14.90
N ALA A 186 -8.63 7.90 -16.08
CA ALA A 186 -8.55 7.18 -17.34
C ALA A 186 -7.14 6.63 -17.59
N VAL A 187 -6.08 7.42 -17.35
CA VAL A 187 -4.70 6.95 -17.50
C VAL A 187 -4.38 5.80 -16.56
N VAL A 188 -4.66 5.93 -15.25
CA VAL A 188 -4.31 4.86 -14.30
C VAL A 188 -5.10 3.58 -14.55
N ARG A 189 -6.34 3.67 -15.05
CA ARG A 189 -7.14 2.49 -15.43
C ARG A 189 -6.64 1.85 -16.71
N ASN A 190 -6.50 2.64 -17.77
CA ASN A 190 -6.33 2.10 -19.12
C ASN A 190 -4.86 1.81 -19.44
N GLU A 191 -3.95 2.67 -18.99
CA GLU A 191 -2.52 2.55 -19.32
C GLU A 191 -1.76 1.77 -18.25
N LEU A 192 -2.11 1.93 -16.97
CA LEU A 192 -1.45 1.22 -15.87
C LEU A 192 -2.18 -0.07 -15.43
N GLY A 193 -3.42 -0.28 -15.87
CA GLY A 193 -4.22 -1.44 -15.47
C GLY A 193 -4.68 -1.43 -14.01
N TYR A 194 -4.64 -0.27 -13.33
CA TYR A 194 -5.02 -0.19 -11.93
C TYR A 194 -6.54 -0.22 -11.76
N GLU A 195 -7.00 -0.94 -10.75
CA GLU A 195 -8.42 -1.01 -10.41
C GLU A 195 -8.79 0.15 -9.50
N VAL A 196 -9.76 0.97 -9.90
CA VAL A 196 -10.17 2.15 -9.13
C VAL A 196 -11.52 1.91 -8.47
N TYR A 197 -11.57 2.05 -7.15
CA TYR A 197 -12.76 1.85 -6.34
C TYR A 197 -13.21 3.14 -5.65
N GLY A 198 -14.48 3.49 -5.87
CA GLY A 198 -15.03 4.77 -5.42
C GLY A 198 -14.56 5.95 -6.30
N PRO A 199 -14.63 7.18 -5.77
CA PRO A 199 -15.11 7.57 -4.44
C PRO A 199 -16.62 7.31 -4.27
N ILE A 200 -17.12 7.49 -3.04
CA ILE A 200 -18.54 7.42 -2.70
C ILE A 200 -19.09 8.82 -2.37
N GLU A 201 -20.41 8.94 -2.42
CA GLU A 201 -21.13 10.11 -1.92
C GLU A 201 -21.27 10.04 -0.39
N LYS A 202 -21.03 11.16 0.28
CA LYS A 202 -21.35 11.34 1.71
C LYS A 202 -21.99 12.71 1.93
N ARG A 203 -22.80 12.81 2.98
CA ARG A 203 -23.27 14.12 3.47
C ARG A 203 -22.08 14.91 3.99
N LEU A 204 -21.86 16.09 3.41
CA LEU A 204 -20.90 17.08 3.88
C LEU A 204 -21.45 17.79 5.12
N ALA A 205 -20.56 18.42 5.88
CA ALA A 205 -20.93 19.17 7.09
C ALA A 205 -21.93 20.32 6.83
N CYS A 206 -22.06 20.79 5.57
CA CYS A 206 -23.04 21.80 5.15
C CYS A 206 -24.44 21.23 4.84
N GLY A 207 -24.63 19.91 4.84
CA GLY A 207 -25.89 19.24 4.50
C GLY A 207 -26.00 18.74 3.06
N ASP A 208 -25.12 19.19 2.16
CA ASP A 208 -25.08 18.75 0.77
C ASP A 208 -24.50 17.33 0.61
N LEU A 209 -25.00 16.58 -0.38
CA LEU A 209 -24.39 15.33 -0.84
C LEU A 209 -23.21 15.66 -1.74
N GLY A 210 -22.00 15.25 -1.35
CA GLY A 210 -20.79 15.44 -2.13
C GLY A 210 -20.12 14.10 -2.46
N ILE A 211 -19.83 13.87 -3.74
CA ILE A 211 -18.93 12.79 -4.18
C ILE A 211 -17.48 13.14 -3.80
N GLY A 212 -16.63 12.14 -3.61
CA GLY A 212 -15.19 12.34 -3.36
C GLY A 212 -14.69 11.70 -2.06
N ALA A 213 -15.59 11.20 -1.21
CA ALA A 213 -15.20 10.44 -0.04
C ALA A 213 -14.57 9.10 -0.44
N MET A 214 -13.53 8.67 0.28
CA MET A 214 -12.97 7.32 0.10
C MET A 214 -14.07 6.28 0.31
N LEU A 215 -14.00 5.17 -0.44
CA LEU A 215 -14.76 3.97 -0.13
C LEU A 215 -14.61 3.63 1.37
N GLU A 216 -15.68 3.14 2.00
CA GLU A 216 -15.62 2.75 3.40
C GLU A 216 -14.49 1.76 3.65
N TRP A 217 -13.70 2.03 4.70
CA TRP A 217 -12.51 1.24 5.02
C TRP A 217 -12.85 -0.23 5.29
N THR A 218 -14.04 -0.51 5.82
CA THR A 218 -14.56 -1.87 6.01
C THR A 218 -14.79 -2.58 4.68
N SER A 219 -15.28 -1.87 3.66
CA SER A 219 -15.45 -2.41 2.32
C SER A 219 -14.10 -2.67 1.64
N ILE A 220 -13.08 -1.83 1.86
CA ILE A 220 -11.72 -2.08 1.37
C ILE A 220 -11.20 -3.42 1.91
N VAL A 221 -11.34 -3.64 3.23
CA VAL A 221 -10.94 -4.90 3.87
C VAL A 221 -11.75 -6.08 3.36
N ALA A 222 -13.08 -5.95 3.29
CA ALA A 222 -13.97 -7.02 2.83
C ALA A 222 -13.61 -7.50 1.41
N ARG A 223 -13.25 -6.57 0.51
CA ARG A 223 -12.79 -6.93 -0.84
C ARG A 223 -11.51 -7.76 -0.82
N LEU A 224 -10.57 -7.45 0.05
CA LEU A 224 -9.33 -8.23 0.18
C LEU A 224 -9.63 -9.63 0.75
N VAL A 225 -10.52 -9.69 1.73
CA VAL A 225 -10.99 -10.95 2.34
C VAL A 225 -11.61 -11.85 1.29
N GLU A 226 -12.48 -11.30 0.43
CA GLU A 226 -13.12 -12.03 -0.66
C GLU A 226 -12.09 -12.50 -1.70
N GLN A 227 -11.24 -11.60 -2.19
CA GLN A 227 -10.25 -11.89 -3.24
C GLN A 227 -9.29 -13.02 -2.85
N TYR A 228 -8.83 -13.02 -1.59
CA TYR A 228 -7.82 -13.97 -1.12
C TYR A 228 -8.39 -15.03 -0.16
N GLN A 229 -9.70 -15.07 0.07
CA GLN A 229 -10.36 -16.02 0.98
C GLN A 229 -9.74 -16.00 2.39
N LEU A 230 -9.47 -14.81 2.92
CA LEU A 230 -8.76 -14.64 4.19
C LEU A 230 -9.55 -15.25 5.36
N GLN A 231 -8.83 -15.93 6.25
CA GLN A 231 -9.41 -16.64 7.40
C GLN A 231 -9.05 -15.93 8.71
N SER A 232 -10.01 -15.78 9.61
CA SER A 232 -9.81 -15.27 10.98
C SER A 232 -9.21 -16.32 11.91
#